data_AF-A0A948B5L3-F1
#
_entry.id   AF-A0A948B5L3-F1
#
_cell.length_a   1.000
_cell.length_b   1.000
_cell.length_c   1.000
_cell.angle_alpha   90.00
_cell.angle_beta   90.00
_cell.angle_gamma   90.00
#
_symmetry.space_group_name_H-M   'P 1'
#
loop_
_entity.id
_entity.type
_entity.pdbx_description
1 polymer ?
#
loop_
_entity_poly.entity_id
_entity_poly.type
_entity_poly.pdbx_seq_one_letter_code
_entity_poly.pdbx_strand_id
1 'polypeptide(L)'
;MRAEPKLAVILFPGTNCELETIRACKRAKMIPILFRWNDDRTKLKNFDAFIIPGGFSYEDRGRSGIVAAKDPILDGLAKEAFKGKPILGICNGAQILVEKGLIPGIHPQMLEMGLAYNRRIIKDKILGTGFWNDWIYIRSEKSTLKTPYNRFSPETIMRIPVANGEGRFVVSGKLLLEQLIKNGQTLFRYCDKNGKFIEQFPVNPNGAAYNLAGVCNPEGNILALMPHPERTLSGQPIFDSLADYLTKSGRRITVSKAKPAVTNIQHEKPAHQTKKPDIEITVELIITDNEERTIENAIRKMGFKNISLAKKTYFGIFAKSNKDLLKIADKIIRSGELLNLNKEIPFIRINNKFYGYDRISGIHQIKEKNTVEPQFLVMDKENYAGKSMKVRLQPYFPGGEIINLEKGVLWRVKAKKEKEIQNILDTHIFHNPNAMKIMAIK
;
A
#
# COMPACT_ATOMS: atom_id res chain seq x y z
N MET A 1 -33.18 11.04 -24.63
CA MET A 1 -32.14 10.14 -24.09
C MET A 1 -31.23 10.96 -23.20
N ARG A 2 -30.77 10.45 -22.04
CA ARG A 2 -29.69 11.13 -21.30
C ARG A 2 -28.42 11.10 -22.14
N ALA A 3 -27.64 12.17 -22.07
CA ALA A 3 -26.30 12.21 -22.65
C ALA A 3 -25.45 11.06 -22.11
N GLU A 4 -24.54 10.52 -22.94
CA GLU A 4 -23.62 9.46 -22.53
C GLU A 4 -22.78 9.93 -21.31
N PRO A 5 -22.66 9.11 -20.25
CA PRO A 5 -21.95 9.51 -19.04
C PRO A 5 -20.49 9.84 -19.32
N LYS A 6 -19.99 10.96 -18.77
CA LYS A 6 -18.59 11.38 -18.89
C LYS A 6 -17.79 10.93 -17.68
N LEU A 7 -16.67 10.25 -17.91
CA LEU A 7 -15.79 9.76 -16.85
C LEU A 7 -14.41 10.38 -16.96
N ALA A 8 -13.85 10.77 -15.83
CA ALA A 8 -12.44 11.11 -15.74
C ALA A 8 -11.63 9.85 -15.39
N VAL A 9 -10.71 9.48 -16.29
CA VAL A 9 -9.70 8.42 -16.08
C VAL A 9 -8.43 9.10 -15.57
N ILE A 10 -8.16 8.93 -14.28
CA ILE A 10 -7.13 9.69 -13.55
C ILE A 10 -5.73 9.14 -13.84
N LEU A 11 -4.81 10.00 -14.27
CA LEU A 11 -3.43 9.62 -14.58
C LEU A 11 -2.44 10.23 -13.61
N PHE A 12 -1.73 9.38 -12.88
CA PHE A 12 -0.51 9.72 -12.15
C PHE A 12 0.72 9.32 -12.97
N PRO A 13 1.91 9.94 -12.73
CA PRO A 13 3.15 9.42 -13.28
C PRO A 13 3.30 7.93 -12.90
N GLY A 14 3.59 7.04 -13.84
CA GLY A 14 3.69 5.59 -13.60
C GLY A 14 2.37 4.80 -13.67
N THR A 15 1.22 5.45 -13.91
CA THR A 15 -0.01 4.76 -14.35
C THR A 15 0.27 4.04 -15.67
N ASN A 16 -0.24 2.81 -15.84
CA ASN A 16 0.02 2.02 -17.05
C ASN A 16 -1.17 1.17 -17.54
N CYS A 17 -2.35 1.34 -16.94
CA CYS A 17 -3.56 0.58 -17.28
C CYS A 17 -4.69 1.45 -17.86
N GLU A 18 -4.38 2.68 -18.28
CA GLU A 18 -5.37 3.66 -18.70
C GLU A 18 -6.02 3.32 -20.04
N LEU A 19 -5.29 2.66 -20.95
CA LEU A 19 -5.80 2.38 -22.29
C LEU A 19 -6.81 1.24 -22.29
N GLU A 20 -6.56 0.17 -21.54
CA GLU A 20 -7.55 -0.90 -21.34
C GLU A 20 -8.76 -0.41 -20.53
N THR A 21 -8.56 0.49 -19.55
CA THR A 21 -9.65 1.16 -18.82
C THR A 21 -10.54 1.97 -19.78
N ILE A 22 -9.95 2.77 -20.67
CA ILE A 22 -10.68 3.51 -21.72
C ILE A 22 -11.49 2.56 -22.59
N ARG A 23 -10.89 1.45 -23.04
CA ARG A 23 -11.57 0.46 -23.89
C ARG A 23 -12.77 -0.16 -23.18
N ALA A 24 -12.65 -0.50 -21.89
CA ALA A 24 -13.74 -1.04 -21.10
C ALA A 24 -14.91 -0.05 -20.93
N CYS A 25 -14.61 1.22 -20.66
CA CYS A 25 -15.61 2.28 -20.59
C CYS A 25 -16.34 2.51 -21.92
N LYS A 26 -15.61 2.50 -23.04
CA LYS A 26 -16.20 2.65 -24.38
C LYS A 26 -17.14 1.50 -24.73
N ARG A 27 -16.80 0.25 -24.38
CA ARG A 27 -17.70 -0.91 -24.55
C ARG A 27 -19.02 -0.74 -23.78
N ALA A 28 -18.97 -0.12 -22.62
CA ALA A 28 -20.14 0.21 -21.80
C ALA A 28 -20.88 1.48 -22.26
N LYS A 29 -20.57 2.04 -23.44
CA LYS A 29 -21.18 3.27 -24.00
C LYS A 29 -21.05 4.50 -23.09
N MET A 30 -19.91 4.62 -22.43
CA MET A 30 -19.55 5.82 -21.67
C MET A 30 -18.44 6.60 -22.39
N ILE A 31 -18.27 7.89 -22.05
CA ILE A 31 -17.25 8.78 -22.61
C ILE A 31 -16.09 8.93 -21.61
N PRO A 32 -15.02 8.12 -21.71
CA PRO A 32 -13.83 8.28 -20.87
C PRO A 32 -12.94 9.42 -21.39
N ILE A 33 -12.48 10.28 -20.49
CA ILE A 33 -11.56 11.38 -20.74
C ILE A 33 -10.36 11.22 -19.81
N LEU A 34 -9.15 11.23 -20.38
CA LEU A 34 -7.93 11.22 -19.59
C LEU A 34 -7.83 12.53 -18.80
N PHE A 35 -7.53 12.42 -17.51
CA PHE A 35 -7.39 13.54 -16.60
C PHE A 35 -6.09 13.37 -15.81
N ARG A 36 -5.09 14.21 -16.09
CA ARG A 36 -3.78 14.11 -15.46
C ARG A 36 -3.82 14.69 -14.05
N TRP A 37 -2.97 14.16 -13.17
CA TRP A 37 -2.82 14.62 -11.78
C TRP A 37 -2.59 16.13 -11.65
N ASN A 38 -1.97 16.76 -12.65
CA ASN A 38 -1.67 18.19 -12.70
C ASN A 38 -2.66 19.02 -13.53
N ASP A 39 -3.74 18.43 -14.06
CA ASP A 39 -4.78 19.18 -14.72
C ASP A 39 -5.60 20.01 -13.71
N ASP A 40 -6.31 21.02 -14.21
CA ASP A 40 -7.13 21.90 -13.39
C ASP A 40 -8.26 21.14 -12.67
N ARG A 41 -8.06 20.92 -11.37
CA ARG A 41 -8.97 20.20 -10.47
C ARG A 41 -10.38 20.78 -10.40
N THR A 42 -10.58 22.06 -10.75
CA THR A 42 -11.93 22.65 -10.78
C THR A 42 -12.84 22.01 -11.83
N LYS A 43 -12.24 21.36 -12.86
CA LYS A 43 -12.94 20.65 -13.93
C LYS A 43 -13.49 19.30 -13.50
N LEU A 44 -13.06 18.75 -12.35
CA LEU A 44 -13.57 17.47 -11.83
C LEU A 44 -15.10 17.47 -11.66
N LYS A 45 -15.69 18.64 -11.36
CA LYS A 45 -17.14 18.81 -11.22
C LYS A 45 -17.94 18.47 -12.50
N ASN A 46 -17.29 18.50 -13.66
CA ASN A 46 -17.91 18.30 -14.97
C ASN A 46 -18.05 16.81 -15.36
N PHE A 47 -17.48 15.89 -14.57
CA PHE A 47 -17.58 14.45 -14.79
C PHE A 47 -18.68 13.82 -13.96
N ASP A 48 -19.26 12.74 -14.46
CA ASP A 48 -20.32 11.98 -13.79
C ASP A 48 -19.75 10.92 -12.83
N ALA A 49 -18.58 10.37 -13.17
CA ALA A 49 -17.83 9.40 -12.36
C ALA A 49 -16.32 9.48 -12.62
N PHE A 50 -15.55 8.78 -11.80
CA PHE A 50 -14.08 8.74 -11.89
C PHE A 50 -13.57 7.31 -11.86
N ILE A 51 -12.48 7.05 -12.58
CA ILE A 51 -11.75 5.79 -12.50
C ILE A 51 -10.27 6.10 -12.24
N ILE A 52 -9.69 5.45 -11.24
CA ILE A 52 -8.25 5.45 -10.98
C ILE A 52 -7.71 4.09 -11.47
N PRO A 53 -6.99 4.06 -12.61
CA PRO A 53 -6.49 2.81 -13.20
C PRO A 53 -5.41 2.13 -12.35
N GLY A 54 -5.06 0.91 -12.75
CA GLY A 54 -3.89 0.20 -12.24
C GLY A 54 -2.54 0.75 -12.76
N GLY A 55 -1.46 0.20 -12.20
CA GLY A 55 -0.09 0.53 -12.57
C GLY A 55 0.84 0.63 -11.36
N PHE A 56 1.82 1.51 -11.45
CA PHE A 56 2.82 1.76 -10.40
C PHE A 56 2.94 3.27 -10.24
N SER A 57 1.90 3.93 -9.72
CA SER A 57 1.92 5.38 -9.55
C SER A 57 3.12 5.82 -8.71
N TYR A 58 3.92 6.73 -9.26
CA TYR A 58 5.22 7.15 -8.73
C TYR A 58 6.18 5.98 -8.44
N GLU A 59 6.12 4.92 -9.24
CA GLU A 59 6.91 3.68 -9.11
C GLU A 59 6.72 2.97 -7.76
N ASP A 60 5.57 3.18 -7.10
CA ASP A 60 5.27 2.66 -5.76
C ASP A 60 6.32 3.04 -4.69
N ARG A 61 7.01 4.17 -4.91
CA ARG A 61 7.99 4.75 -3.97
C ARG A 61 7.37 4.97 -2.59
N GLY A 62 8.07 4.53 -1.55
CA GLY A 62 7.60 4.50 -0.17
C GLY A 62 6.74 3.26 0.12
N ARG A 63 5.58 3.19 -0.54
CA ARG A 63 4.74 1.98 -0.67
C ARG A 63 3.70 2.21 -1.76
N SER A 64 3.05 1.15 -2.23
CA SER A 64 2.13 1.27 -3.36
C SER A 64 1.01 2.29 -3.14
N GLY A 65 0.89 3.24 -4.06
CA GLY A 65 -0.17 4.26 -4.06
C GLY A 65 -0.05 5.41 -3.04
N ILE A 66 0.89 5.40 -2.09
CA ILE A 66 0.93 6.44 -1.02
C ILE A 66 1.18 7.85 -1.56
N VAL A 67 2.12 7.99 -2.51
CA VAL A 67 2.47 9.30 -3.07
C VAL A 67 1.28 9.90 -3.81
N ALA A 68 0.60 9.10 -4.62
CA ALA A 68 -0.61 9.50 -5.32
C ALA A 68 -1.78 9.77 -4.36
N ALA A 69 -1.93 9.00 -3.28
CA ALA A 69 -2.95 9.26 -2.25
C ALA A 69 -2.77 10.61 -1.55
N LYS A 70 -1.54 11.15 -1.50
CA LYS A 70 -1.28 12.49 -0.95
C LYS A 70 -1.31 13.60 -2.01
N ASP A 71 -1.58 13.28 -3.27
CA ASP A 71 -1.67 14.29 -4.32
C ASP A 71 -2.96 15.14 -4.18
N PRO A 72 -2.89 16.47 -4.37
CA PRO A 72 -4.05 17.35 -4.19
C PRO A 72 -5.25 17.07 -5.11
N ILE A 73 -5.09 16.28 -6.18
CA ILE A 73 -6.23 15.82 -6.99
C ILE A 73 -7.15 14.88 -6.20
N LEU A 74 -6.62 14.06 -5.28
CA LEU A 74 -7.43 13.14 -4.47
C LEU A 74 -8.37 13.88 -3.51
N ASP A 75 -7.99 15.07 -3.03
CA ASP A 75 -8.90 15.93 -2.25
C ASP A 75 -10.08 16.40 -3.10
N GLY A 76 -9.84 16.70 -4.38
CA GLY A 76 -10.89 17.06 -5.33
C GLY A 76 -11.83 15.88 -5.61
N LEU A 77 -11.27 14.68 -5.83
CA LEU A 77 -12.04 13.46 -6.03
C LEU A 77 -12.89 13.11 -4.80
N ALA A 78 -12.31 13.19 -3.60
CA ALA A 78 -13.04 12.97 -2.36
C ALA A 78 -14.25 13.93 -2.23
N LYS A 79 -14.05 15.23 -2.52
CA LYS A 79 -15.14 16.22 -2.53
C LYS A 79 -16.26 15.87 -3.50
N GLU A 80 -15.92 15.37 -4.68
CA GLU A 80 -16.90 14.94 -5.67
C GLU A 80 -17.61 13.62 -5.27
N ALA A 81 -16.90 12.70 -4.63
CA ALA A 81 -17.48 11.48 -4.06
C ALA A 81 -18.44 11.78 -2.90
N PHE A 82 -18.15 12.77 -2.05
CA PHE A 82 -19.09 13.24 -1.01
C PHE A 82 -20.39 13.85 -1.59
N LYS A 83 -20.40 14.20 -2.89
CA LYS A 83 -21.63 14.57 -3.62
C LYS A 83 -22.35 13.35 -4.22
N GLY A 84 -21.90 12.14 -3.90
CA GLY A 84 -22.44 10.88 -4.38
C GLY A 84 -21.96 10.42 -5.75
N LYS A 85 -20.91 11.03 -6.31
CA LYS A 85 -20.36 10.58 -7.60
C LYS A 85 -19.55 9.28 -7.43
N PRO A 86 -19.66 8.32 -8.36
CA PRO A 86 -18.90 7.08 -8.30
C PRO A 86 -17.38 7.27 -8.49
N ILE A 87 -16.57 6.53 -7.74
CA ILE A 87 -15.13 6.34 -7.97
C ILE A 87 -14.77 4.85 -7.98
N LEU A 88 -14.23 4.35 -9.09
CA LEU A 88 -13.66 3.01 -9.20
C LEU A 88 -12.13 3.07 -9.17
N GLY A 89 -11.49 2.48 -8.16
CA GLY A 89 -10.05 2.29 -8.11
C GLY A 89 -9.68 0.84 -8.42
N ILE A 90 -8.82 0.64 -9.43
CA ILE A 90 -8.41 -0.68 -9.92
C ILE A 90 -6.94 -0.93 -9.61
N CYS A 91 -6.60 -2.04 -8.97
CA CYS A 91 -5.24 -2.43 -8.57
C CYS A 91 -4.50 -1.29 -7.84
N ASN A 92 -3.65 -0.52 -8.53
CA ASN A 92 -3.00 0.66 -7.93
C ASN A 92 -3.97 1.77 -7.56
N GLY A 93 -5.06 1.95 -8.31
CA GLY A 93 -6.17 2.80 -7.90
C GLY A 93 -6.85 2.34 -6.61
N ALA A 94 -6.94 1.03 -6.38
CA ALA A 94 -7.45 0.48 -5.12
C ALA A 94 -6.52 0.83 -3.95
N GLN A 95 -5.20 0.69 -4.14
CA GLN A 95 -4.16 1.09 -3.18
C GLN A 95 -4.26 2.58 -2.84
N ILE A 96 -4.39 3.44 -3.85
CA ILE A 96 -4.55 4.90 -3.68
C ILE A 96 -5.79 5.23 -2.83
N LEU A 97 -6.93 4.58 -3.09
CA LEU A 97 -8.16 4.83 -2.33
C LEU A 97 -8.07 4.39 -0.87
N VAL A 98 -7.43 3.25 -0.61
CA VAL A 98 -7.16 2.76 0.75
C VAL A 98 -6.21 3.72 1.47
N GLU A 99 -5.09 4.10 0.85
CA GLU A 99 -4.09 5.01 1.43
C GLU A 99 -4.58 6.46 1.62
N LYS A 100 -5.65 6.84 0.90
CA LYS A 100 -6.36 8.10 1.13
C LYS A 100 -7.32 8.02 2.34
N GLY A 101 -7.66 6.82 2.80
CA GLY A 101 -8.69 6.59 3.83
C GLY A 101 -10.11 6.63 3.28
N LEU A 102 -10.30 6.59 1.95
CA LEU A 102 -11.64 6.51 1.35
C LEU A 102 -12.21 5.09 1.42
N ILE A 103 -11.35 4.08 1.62
CA ILE A 103 -11.72 2.68 1.83
C ILE A 103 -11.03 2.16 3.09
N PRO A 104 -11.76 1.48 4.00
CA PRO A 104 -13.19 1.22 3.95
C PRO A 104 -14.05 2.45 4.26
N GLY A 105 -13.45 3.57 4.67
CA GLY A 105 -14.14 4.85 4.86
C GLY A 105 -15.18 4.84 5.97
N ILE A 106 -15.06 3.95 6.96
CA ILE A 106 -15.97 3.93 8.12
C ILE A 106 -15.73 5.17 8.99
N HIS A 107 -14.47 5.57 9.11
CA HIS A 107 -14.06 6.80 9.76
C HIS A 107 -13.28 7.70 8.78
N PRO A 108 -13.85 8.84 8.32
CA PRO A 108 -13.28 9.68 7.25
C PRO A 108 -11.88 10.29 7.48
N GLN A 109 -11.28 10.02 8.64
CA GLN A 109 -10.01 10.57 9.10
C GLN A 109 -9.03 9.47 9.55
N MET A 110 -9.43 8.20 9.48
CA MET A 110 -8.63 7.07 9.94
C MET A 110 -8.23 6.17 8.78
N LEU A 111 -6.99 5.71 8.81
CA LEU A 111 -6.53 4.64 7.94
C LEU A 111 -6.83 3.31 8.64
N GLU A 112 -8.01 2.74 8.38
CA GLU A 112 -8.53 1.54 9.08
C GLU A 112 -8.16 0.22 8.39
N MET A 113 -7.64 0.32 7.16
CA MET A 113 -7.28 -0.82 6.33
C MET A 113 -5.96 -0.54 5.62
N GLY A 114 -5.30 -1.60 5.20
CA GLY A 114 -4.13 -1.51 4.34
C GLY A 114 -4.19 -2.53 3.21
N LEU A 115 -3.35 -2.29 2.21
CA LEU A 115 -2.98 -3.27 1.21
C LEU A 115 -1.50 -3.61 1.45
N ALA A 116 -1.26 -4.86 1.81
CA ALA A 116 0.06 -5.34 2.22
C ALA A 116 0.64 -6.32 1.20
N TYR A 117 1.90 -6.71 1.38
CA TYR A 117 2.55 -7.72 0.54
C TYR A 117 1.71 -8.99 0.44
N ASN A 118 1.66 -9.52 -0.78
CA ASN A 118 0.99 -10.78 -1.06
C ASN A 118 1.59 -11.91 -0.23
N ARG A 119 0.73 -12.83 0.21
CA ARG A 119 1.06 -14.04 0.95
C ARG A 119 0.39 -15.23 0.27
N ARG A 120 1.16 -16.05 -0.45
CA ARG A 120 0.66 -17.29 -1.07
C ARG A 120 0.69 -18.42 -0.05
N ILE A 121 -0.45 -18.77 0.54
CA ILE A 121 -0.55 -19.71 1.68
C ILE A 121 -1.04 -21.09 1.22
N ILE A 122 -0.35 -22.17 1.59
CA ILE A 122 -0.85 -23.55 1.50
C ILE A 122 -0.58 -24.24 2.84
N LYS A 123 -1.61 -24.85 3.45
CA LYS A 123 -1.51 -25.58 4.74
C LYS A 123 -0.67 -24.80 5.77
N ASP A 124 -1.04 -23.53 5.98
CA ASP A 124 -0.38 -22.56 6.87
C ASP A 124 1.06 -22.16 6.54
N LYS A 125 1.65 -22.73 5.47
CA LYS A 125 2.98 -22.35 4.96
C LYS A 125 2.87 -21.26 3.91
N ILE A 126 3.80 -20.31 3.97
CA ILE A 126 3.93 -19.25 2.97
C ILE A 126 4.86 -19.75 1.87
N LEU A 127 4.32 -20.03 0.69
CA LEU A 127 5.10 -20.45 -0.47
C LEU A 127 5.89 -19.30 -1.10
N GLY A 128 5.37 -18.09 -1.00
CA GLY A 128 6.07 -16.91 -1.46
C GLY A 128 5.29 -15.63 -1.23
N THR A 129 6.01 -14.53 -1.40
CA THR A 129 5.48 -13.16 -1.32
C THR A 129 5.80 -12.41 -2.61
N GLY A 130 5.42 -11.13 -2.67
CA GLY A 130 5.73 -10.24 -3.81
C GLY A 130 4.79 -10.41 -5.00
N PHE A 131 5.25 -9.93 -6.16
CA PHE A 131 4.44 -9.83 -7.37
C PHE A 131 3.86 -11.18 -7.81
N TRP A 132 2.58 -11.16 -8.17
CA TRP A 132 1.85 -12.30 -8.72
C TRP A 132 1.01 -11.83 -9.91
N ASN A 133 1.13 -12.54 -11.02
CA ASN A 133 0.39 -12.26 -12.26
C ASN A 133 -0.24 -13.55 -12.80
N ASP A 134 -1.56 -13.66 -12.70
CA ASP A 134 -2.30 -14.86 -13.09
C ASP A 134 -3.79 -14.57 -13.32
N TRP A 135 -4.48 -15.50 -13.97
CA TRP A 135 -5.94 -15.50 -14.10
C TRP A 135 -6.59 -16.14 -12.88
N ILE A 136 -7.39 -15.36 -12.15
CA ILE A 136 -8.12 -15.84 -10.96
C ILE A 136 -9.62 -15.75 -11.19
N TYR A 137 -10.39 -16.36 -10.28
CA TYR A 137 -11.84 -16.21 -10.26
C TYR A 137 -12.23 -15.31 -9.09
N ILE A 138 -13.10 -14.34 -9.35
CA ILE A 138 -13.82 -13.61 -8.31
C ILE A 138 -15.30 -13.88 -8.44
N ARG A 139 -16.00 -13.77 -7.31
CA ARG A 139 -17.44 -13.81 -7.23
C ARG A 139 -17.96 -12.48 -6.72
N SER A 140 -19.02 -11.97 -7.34
CA SER A 140 -19.78 -10.83 -6.81
C SER A 140 -20.64 -11.28 -5.65
N GLU A 141 -20.57 -10.57 -4.52
CA GLU A 141 -21.43 -10.84 -3.38
C GLU A 141 -22.73 -10.02 -3.46
N LYS A 142 -23.78 -10.54 -2.83
CA LYS A 142 -25.01 -9.77 -2.59
C LYS A 142 -24.71 -8.66 -1.59
N SER A 143 -24.93 -7.41 -2.00
CA SER A 143 -24.77 -6.24 -1.13
C SER A 143 -26.13 -5.66 -0.75
N THR A 144 -26.23 -5.17 0.48
CA THR A 144 -27.36 -4.35 0.95
C THR A 144 -27.27 -2.91 0.42
N LEU A 145 -26.11 -2.50 -0.10
CA LEU A 145 -25.87 -1.17 -0.63
C LEU A 145 -26.38 -1.05 -2.07
N LYS A 146 -26.90 0.14 -2.42
CA LYS A 146 -27.26 0.50 -3.80
C LYS A 146 -26.02 0.99 -4.56
N THR A 147 -25.05 0.11 -4.72
CA THR A 147 -23.76 0.41 -5.35
C THR A 147 -23.85 0.41 -6.89
N PRO A 148 -23.07 1.25 -7.61
CA PRO A 148 -23.00 1.23 -9.06
C PRO A 148 -22.20 0.04 -9.63
N TYR A 149 -21.60 -0.82 -8.81
CA TYR A 149 -20.59 -1.78 -9.27
C TYR A 149 -21.06 -3.24 -9.40
N ASN A 150 -22.24 -3.61 -8.88
CA ASN A 150 -22.74 -4.99 -8.89
C ASN A 150 -24.22 -5.14 -9.30
N ARG A 151 -24.71 -4.29 -10.21
CA ARG A 151 -26.11 -4.27 -10.70
C ARG A 151 -26.37 -5.35 -11.76
N PHE A 152 -25.88 -6.55 -11.50
CA PHE A 152 -26.08 -7.77 -12.27
C PHE A 152 -26.39 -8.90 -11.29
N SER A 153 -26.64 -10.12 -11.79
CA SER A 153 -26.99 -11.26 -10.93
C SER A 153 -25.98 -11.43 -9.79
N PRO A 154 -26.43 -11.48 -8.52
CA PRO A 154 -25.55 -11.85 -7.41
C PRO A 154 -24.87 -13.19 -7.69
N GLU A 155 -23.71 -13.40 -7.07
CA GLU A 155 -22.92 -14.63 -7.21
C GLU A 155 -22.34 -14.86 -8.62
N THR A 156 -22.43 -13.86 -9.51
CA THR A 156 -21.74 -13.90 -10.80
C THR A 156 -20.25 -14.15 -10.60
N ILE A 157 -19.76 -15.23 -11.20
CA ILE A 157 -18.35 -15.62 -11.21
C ILE A 157 -17.68 -15.01 -12.43
N MET A 158 -16.56 -14.33 -12.23
CA MET A 158 -15.78 -13.68 -13.27
C MET A 158 -14.34 -14.16 -13.22
N ARG A 159 -13.81 -14.62 -14.36
CA ARG A 159 -12.38 -14.95 -14.50
C ARG A 159 -11.60 -13.70 -14.91
N ILE A 160 -10.86 -13.12 -13.98
CA ILE A 160 -10.21 -11.80 -14.10
C ILE A 160 -8.71 -11.91 -13.77
N PRO A 161 -7.81 -11.27 -14.52
CA PRO A 161 -6.39 -11.29 -14.18
C PRO A 161 -6.08 -10.43 -12.96
N VAL A 162 -5.11 -10.87 -12.15
CA VAL A 162 -4.43 -10.08 -11.12
C VAL A 162 -3.00 -9.81 -11.56
N ALA A 163 -2.43 -8.66 -11.21
CA ALA A 163 -1.04 -8.31 -11.49
C ALA A 163 -0.53 -7.33 -10.42
N ASN A 164 -0.23 -7.82 -9.21
CA ASN A 164 0.17 -6.97 -8.08
C ASN A 164 1.16 -7.67 -7.14
N GLY A 165 1.93 -6.89 -6.38
CA GLY A 165 2.78 -7.39 -5.27
C GLY A 165 2.28 -7.04 -3.87
N GLU A 166 1.44 -6.02 -3.76
CA GLU A 166 0.88 -5.47 -2.52
C GLU A 166 -0.64 -5.40 -2.61
N GLY A 167 -1.30 -6.53 -2.89
CA GLY A 167 -2.75 -6.60 -3.11
C GLY A 167 -3.56 -7.20 -1.97
N ARG A 168 -2.91 -7.54 -0.85
CA ARG A 168 -3.58 -8.23 0.25
C ARG A 168 -4.30 -7.24 1.17
N PHE A 169 -5.63 -7.25 1.16
CA PHE A 169 -6.41 -6.48 2.12
C PHE A 169 -6.13 -6.96 3.55
N VAL A 170 -5.64 -6.05 4.40
CA VAL A 170 -5.43 -6.25 5.84
C VAL A 170 -6.31 -5.29 6.62
N VAL A 171 -6.98 -5.81 7.64
CA VAL A 171 -7.92 -5.07 8.49
C VAL A 171 -7.32 -4.93 9.90
N SER A 172 -7.57 -3.79 10.56
CA SER A 172 -7.07 -3.48 11.91
C SER A 172 -7.57 -4.44 13.00
N GLY A 173 -8.66 -5.19 12.77
CA GLY A 173 -9.19 -6.17 13.72
C GLY A 173 -10.41 -6.94 13.22
N LYS A 174 -10.81 -7.97 13.98
CA LYS A 174 -11.95 -8.85 13.65
C LYS A 174 -13.28 -8.09 13.57
N LEU A 175 -13.50 -7.13 14.48
CA LEU A 175 -14.71 -6.30 14.52
C LEU A 175 -14.91 -5.47 13.25
N LEU A 176 -13.81 -4.93 12.69
CA LEU A 176 -13.89 -4.16 11.44
C LEU A 176 -14.38 -5.06 10.29
N LEU A 177 -13.80 -6.25 10.14
CA LEU A 177 -14.22 -7.18 9.09
C LEU A 177 -15.70 -7.56 9.22
N GLU A 178 -16.16 -7.87 10.43
CA GLU A 178 -17.56 -8.18 10.71
C GLU A 178 -18.48 -7.01 10.33
N GLN A 179 -18.07 -5.77 10.64
CA GLN A 179 -18.81 -4.56 10.26
C GLN A 179 -18.87 -4.38 8.74
N LEU A 180 -17.77 -4.59 8.02
CA LEU A 180 -17.75 -4.51 6.56
C LEU A 180 -18.71 -5.52 5.92
N ILE A 181 -18.73 -6.75 6.44
CA ILE A 181 -19.63 -7.81 5.96
C ILE A 181 -21.08 -7.40 6.23
N LYS A 182 -21.40 -6.99 7.47
CA LYS A 182 -22.74 -6.55 7.86
C LYS A 182 -23.24 -5.37 7.03
N ASN A 183 -22.36 -4.44 6.69
CA ASN A 183 -22.67 -3.27 5.88
C ASN A 183 -22.75 -3.56 4.37
N GLY A 184 -22.46 -4.79 3.93
CA GLY A 184 -22.43 -5.14 2.50
C GLY A 184 -21.27 -4.52 1.72
N GLN A 185 -20.19 -4.12 2.40
CA GLN A 185 -19.04 -3.44 1.78
C GLN A 185 -18.08 -4.39 1.06
N THR A 186 -18.22 -5.71 1.25
CA THR A 186 -17.35 -6.74 0.68
C THR A 186 -17.87 -7.21 -0.69
N LEU A 187 -17.84 -6.33 -1.70
CA LEU A 187 -18.52 -6.56 -2.98
C LEU A 187 -17.96 -7.73 -3.80
N PHE A 188 -16.65 -7.97 -3.74
CA PHE A 188 -16.01 -9.02 -4.55
C PHE A 188 -15.05 -9.86 -3.71
N ARG A 189 -15.11 -11.17 -3.90
CA ARG A 189 -14.27 -12.14 -3.19
C ARG A 189 -13.62 -13.12 -4.14
N TYR A 190 -12.37 -13.48 -3.88
CA TYR A 190 -11.64 -14.54 -4.57
C TYR A 190 -12.29 -15.89 -4.32
N CYS A 191 -12.57 -16.63 -5.39
CA CYS A 191 -13.22 -17.93 -5.35
C CYS A 191 -12.57 -18.90 -6.34
N ASP A 192 -12.94 -20.18 -6.29
CA ASP A 192 -12.60 -21.12 -7.35
C ASP A 192 -13.56 -20.98 -8.55
N LYS A 193 -13.32 -21.78 -9.60
CA LYS A 193 -14.16 -21.80 -10.81
C LYS A 193 -15.65 -22.13 -10.56
N ASN A 194 -15.97 -22.71 -9.42
CA ASN A 194 -17.34 -23.08 -9.02
C ASN A 194 -17.93 -22.07 -8.01
N GLY A 195 -17.23 -20.97 -7.73
CA GLY A 195 -17.69 -19.95 -6.78
C GLY A 195 -17.47 -20.30 -5.32
N LYS A 196 -16.69 -21.34 -5.01
CA LYS A 196 -16.36 -21.72 -3.63
C LYS A 196 -15.22 -20.86 -3.10
N PHE A 197 -15.35 -20.40 -1.86
CA PHE A 197 -14.29 -19.68 -1.17
C PHE A 197 -13.31 -20.65 -0.53
N ILE A 198 -12.03 -20.50 -0.88
CA ILE A 198 -10.92 -21.28 -0.34
C ILE A 198 -9.83 -20.28 0.03
N GLU A 199 -9.44 -20.24 1.30
CA GLU A 199 -8.45 -19.26 1.80
C GLU A 199 -7.01 -19.55 1.33
N GLN A 200 -6.78 -20.74 0.78
CA GLN A 200 -5.47 -21.18 0.31
C GLN A 200 -5.21 -20.74 -1.13
N PHE A 201 -3.92 -20.56 -1.43
CA PHE A 201 -3.41 -20.41 -2.78
C PHE A 201 -3.68 -21.70 -3.59
N PRO A 202 -4.04 -21.62 -4.89
CA PRO A 202 -4.10 -20.40 -5.72
C PRO A 202 -5.42 -19.63 -5.67
N VAL A 203 -6.44 -20.14 -4.99
CA VAL A 203 -7.78 -19.52 -4.97
C VAL A 203 -7.75 -18.15 -4.32
N ASN A 204 -7.14 -18.02 -3.14
CA ASN A 204 -6.78 -16.74 -2.56
C ASN A 204 -5.32 -16.41 -2.97
N PRO A 205 -5.10 -15.60 -4.02
CA PRO A 205 -3.78 -15.47 -4.63
C PRO A 205 -2.79 -14.68 -3.76
N ASN A 206 -3.31 -13.89 -2.81
CA ASN A 206 -2.52 -12.96 -2.02
C ASN A 206 -2.73 -13.10 -0.52
N GLY A 207 -3.58 -14.00 -0.05
CA GLY A 207 -3.85 -14.23 1.37
C GLY A 207 -4.70 -13.14 2.01
N ALA A 208 -5.55 -12.45 1.25
CA ALA A 208 -6.46 -11.43 1.76
C ALA A 208 -7.43 -12.03 2.78
N ALA A 209 -7.69 -11.29 3.86
CA ALA A 209 -8.69 -11.67 4.85
C ALA A 209 -10.05 -11.89 4.15
N TYR A 210 -10.81 -12.90 4.57
CA TYR A 210 -12.15 -13.21 4.03
C TYR A 210 -12.20 -13.38 2.50
N ASN A 211 -11.08 -13.72 1.86
CA ASN A 211 -10.93 -13.77 0.41
C ASN A 211 -11.27 -12.42 -0.28
N LEU A 212 -11.10 -11.27 0.38
CA LEU A 212 -11.46 -9.98 -0.20
C LEU A 212 -10.68 -9.69 -1.49
N ALA A 213 -11.42 -9.42 -2.57
CA ALA A 213 -10.88 -8.95 -3.84
C ALA A 213 -11.28 -7.49 -4.13
N GLY A 214 -12.43 -7.04 -3.62
CA GLY A 214 -12.86 -5.65 -3.71
C GLY A 214 -13.78 -5.21 -2.59
N VAL A 215 -13.55 -3.99 -2.09
CA VAL A 215 -14.23 -3.38 -0.94
C VAL A 215 -14.73 -1.98 -1.31
N CYS A 216 -15.95 -1.62 -0.92
CA CYS A 216 -16.49 -0.27 -1.11
C CYS A 216 -16.61 0.53 0.20
N ASN A 217 -16.81 1.84 0.08
CA ASN A 217 -17.13 2.72 1.22
C ASN A 217 -18.55 2.44 1.77
N PRO A 218 -18.94 2.99 2.94
CA PRO A 218 -20.23 2.72 3.55
C PRO A 218 -21.42 3.16 2.70
N GLU A 219 -21.26 4.22 1.90
CA GLU A 219 -22.28 4.68 0.96
C GLU A 219 -22.34 3.85 -0.33
N GLY A 220 -21.27 3.11 -0.64
CA GLY A 220 -21.18 2.21 -1.80
C GLY A 220 -20.81 2.88 -3.12
N ASN A 221 -20.57 4.20 -3.19
CA ASN A 221 -20.17 4.89 -4.42
C ASN A 221 -18.65 4.83 -4.72
N ILE A 222 -17.80 4.44 -3.77
CA ILE A 222 -16.36 4.28 -3.98
C ILE A 222 -16.03 2.80 -3.88
N LEU A 223 -15.34 2.22 -4.87
CA LEU A 223 -14.88 0.82 -4.86
C LEU A 223 -13.38 0.74 -5.10
N ALA A 224 -12.68 0.03 -4.21
CA ALA A 224 -11.31 -0.45 -4.42
C ALA A 224 -11.36 -1.92 -4.84
N LEU A 225 -10.86 -2.25 -6.03
CA LEU A 225 -10.85 -3.61 -6.61
C LEU A 225 -9.42 -3.98 -7.04
N MET A 226 -8.87 -5.08 -6.51
CA MET A 226 -7.49 -5.48 -6.81
C MET A 226 -7.29 -6.19 -8.16
N PRO A 227 -8.18 -7.11 -8.61
CA PRO A 227 -8.12 -7.64 -9.97
C PRO A 227 -8.36 -6.57 -11.04
N HIS A 228 -7.96 -6.85 -12.28
CA HIS A 228 -8.08 -5.96 -13.43
C HIS A 228 -9.29 -6.31 -14.32
N PRO A 229 -10.52 -5.88 -13.98
CA PRO A 229 -11.70 -6.19 -14.79
C PRO A 229 -11.63 -5.60 -16.21
N GLU A 230 -10.87 -4.52 -16.40
CA GLU A 230 -10.70 -3.82 -17.66
C GLU A 230 -9.89 -4.62 -18.70
N ARG A 231 -9.08 -5.60 -18.24
CA ARG A 231 -8.22 -6.44 -19.09
C ARG A 231 -8.93 -7.64 -19.72
N THR A 232 -10.22 -7.84 -19.45
CA THR A 232 -10.98 -9.00 -19.95
C THR A 232 -12.45 -8.68 -20.14
N LEU A 233 -13.12 -9.37 -21.07
CA LEU A 233 -14.58 -9.27 -21.23
C LEU A 233 -15.33 -9.83 -20.03
N SER A 234 -14.75 -10.78 -19.29
CA SER A 234 -15.35 -11.30 -18.05
C SER A 234 -15.56 -10.22 -16.99
N GLY A 235 -14.80 -9.11 -17.02
CA GLY A 235 -14.95 -7.97 -16.11
C GLY A 235 -15.89 -6.88 -16.63
N GLN A 236 -16.39 -7.00 -17.86
CA GLN A 236 -17.31 -6.04 -18.48
C GLN A 236 -18.58 -5.77 -17.66
N PRO A 237 -19.19 -6.75 -16.96
CA PRO A 237 -20.39 -6.49 -16.15
C PRO A 237 -20.24 -5.37 -15.12
N ILE A 238 -19.04 -5.13 -14.59
CA ILE A 238 -18.77 -4.03 -13.64
C ILE A 238 -18.90 -2.66 -14.32
N PHE A 239 -18.40 -2.53 -15.55
CA PHE A 239 -18.49 -1.29 -16.32
C PHE A 239 -19.91 -1.05 -16.83
N ASP A 240 -20.61 -2.11 -17.26
CA ASP A 240 -22.00 -2.03 -17.69
C ASP A 240 -22.92 -1.66 -16.51
N SER A 241 -22.65 -2.20 -15.32
CA SER A 241 -23.32 -1.81 -14.08
C SER A 241 -23.14 -0.33 -13.75
N LEU A 242 -21.91 0.21 -13.92
CA LEU A 242 -21.64 1.62 -13.69
C LEU A 242 -22.38 2.49 -14.72
N ALA A 243 -22.37 2.11 -15.99
CA ALA A 243 -23.10 2.81 -17.05
C ALA A 243 -24.62 2.78 -16.81
N ASP A 244 -25.18 1.63 -16.43
CA ASP A 244 -26.59 1.48 -16.04
C ASP A 244 -26.95 2.41 -14.89
N TYR A 245 -26.11 2.45 -13.86
CA TYR A 245 -26.31 3.32 -12.71
C TYR A 245 -26.38 4.80 -13.12
N LEU A 246 -25.42 5.27 -13.91
CA LEU A 246 -25.31 6.67 -14.33
C LEU A 246 -26.45 7.09 -15.25
N THR A 247 -26.90 6.19 -16.13
CA THR A 247 -27.97 6.46 -17.10
C THR A 247 -29.35 6.38 -16.47
N LYS A 248 -29.68 5.30 -15.76
CA LYS A 248 -31.05 5.03 -15.29
C LYS A 248 -31.39 5.62 -13.92
N SER A 249 -30.42 5.73 -13.00
CA SER A 249 -30.76 5.99 -11.60
C SER A 249 -31.10 7.44 -11.30
N GLY A 250 -30.62 8.37 -12.12
CA GLY A 250 -30.84 9.82 -12.05
C GLY A 250 -30.57 10.57 -10.75
N ARG A 251 -30.35 9.86 -9.65
CA ARG A 251 -30.06 10.33 -8.32
C ARG A 251 -28.68 9.82 -7.96
N ARG A 252 -27.79 10.75 -7.62
CA ARG A 252 -26.50 10.44 -6.99
C ARG A 252 -26.77 9.75 -5.65
N ILE A 253 -25.84 8.90 -5.19
CA ILE A 253 -25.96 8.31 -3.85
C ILE A 253 -26.05 9.46 -2.85
N THR A 254 -27.09 9.46 -2.01
CA THR A 254 -27.18 10.41 -0.90
C THR A 254 -26.14 9.99 0.12
N VAL A 255 -25.00 10.68 0.11
CA VAL A 255 -23.98 10.52 1.15
C VAL A 255 -24.55 11.13 2.41
N SER A 256 -24.90 10.29 3.38
CA SER A 256 -25.31 10.77 4.69
C SER A 256 -24.15 11.59 5.26
N LYS A 257 -24.43 12.79 5.79
CA LYS A 257 -23.45 13.54 6.60
C LYS A 257 -23.25 12.83 7.94
N ALA A 258 -22.90 11.54 7.94
CA ALA A 258 -22.58 10.82 9.15
C ALA A 258 -21.44 11.58 9.82
N LYS A 259 -21.75 12.19 10.97
CA LYS A 259 -20.73 12.81 11.80
C LYS A 259 -19.76 11.70 12.23
N PRO A 260 -18.44 11.97 12.27
CA PRO A 260 -17.50 11.01 12.84
C PRO A 260 -17.99 10.63 14.23
N ALA A 261 -18.18 9.33 14.48
CA ALA A 261 -18.63 8.85 15.78
C ALA A 261 -17.58 9.06 16.89
N VAL A 262 -16.35 9.45 16.53
CA VAL A 262 -15.24 9.65 17.46
C VAL A 262 -14.50 10.93 17.09
N THR A 263 -14.50 11.91 18.00
CA THR A 263 -13.74 13.17 17.91
C THR A 263 -12.33 13.07 18.47
N ASN A 264 -11.98 11.93 19.09
CA ASN A 264 -10.65 11.68 19.66
C ASN A 264 -9.92 10.62 18.83
N ILE A 265 -9.13 11.10 17.87
CA ILE A 265 -8.14 10.29 17.18
C ILE A 265 -7.04 9.96 18.20
N GLN A 266 -7.07 8.75 18.76
CA GLN A 266 -5.89 8.24 19.47
C GLN A 266 -4.90 7.75 18.42
N HIS A 267 -3.94 8.60 18.09
CA HIS A 267 -2.79 8.23 17.28
C HIS A 267 -1.96 7.20 18.06
N GLU A 268 -1.68 6.04 17.46
CA GLU A 268 -0.64 5.15 17.98
C GLU A 268 0.68 5.93 17.97
N LYS A 269 1.18 6.28 19.16
CA LYS A 269 2.51 6.85 19.29
C LYS A 269 3.54 5.84 18.76
N PRO A 270 4.63 6.27 18.11
CA PRO A 270 5.70 5.37 17.72
C PRO A 270 6.11 4.49 18.90
N ALA A 271 6.06 3.17 18.69
CA ALA A 271 6.41 2.24 19.74
C ALA A 271 7.91 2.33 20.06
N HIS A 272 8.30 1.99 21.28
CA HIS A 272 9.69 1.78 21.63
C HIS A 272 10.11 0.34 21.31
N GLN A 273 11.32 0.17 20.77
CA GLN A 273 11.85 -1.15 20.43
C GLN A 273 12.08 -1.96 21.72
N THR A 274 11.36 -3.08 21.87
CA THR A 274 11.38 -3.89 23.10
C THR A 274 12.64 -4.74 23.26
N LYS A 275 13.23 -5.19 22.15
CA LYS A 275 14.53 -5.88 22.11
C LYS A 275 15.39 -5.31 20.99
N LYS A 276 16.57 -4.81 21.32
CA LYS A 276 17.54 -4.34 20.33
C LYS A 276 18.21 -5.54 19.63
N PRO A 277 18.45 -5.48 18.32
CA PRO A 277 19.26 -6.48 17.64
C PRO A 277 20.73 -6.43 18.10
N ASP A 278 21.43 -7.55 17.94
CA ASP A 278 22.83 -7.69 18.33
C ASP A 278 23.76 -6.99 17.32
N ILE A 279 23.34 -6.94 16.06
CA ILE A 279 24.01 -6.21 14.97
C ILE A 279 22.95 -5.40 14.22
N GLU A 280 23.20 -4.11 14.03
CA GLU A 280 22.41 -3.26 13.15
C GLU A 280 23.24 -2.89 11.93
N ILE A 281 22.67 -3.02 10.74
CA ILE A 281 23.28 -2.58 9.50
C ILE A 281 22.33 -1.57 8.86
N THR A 282 22.77 -0.33 8.70
CA THR A 282 22.07 0.67 7.89
C THR A 282 22.79 0.86 6.58
N VAL A 283 22.05 1.03 5.49
CA VAL A 283 22.62 1.08 4.15
C VAL A 283 22.14 2.34 3.44
N GLU A 284 23.10 3.14 2.96
CA GLU A 284 22.88 4.34 2.15
C GLU A 284 23.19 4.06 0.68
N LEU A 285 22.50 4.72 -0.24
CA LEU A 285 22.86 4.71 -1.66
C LEU A 285 24.02 5.66 -1.91
N ILE A 286 24.95 5.24 -2.78
CA ILE A 286 26.04 6.10 -3.28
C ILE A 286 25.46 7.20 -4.20
N ILE A 287 24.39 6.86 -4.91
CA ILE A 287 23.69 7.75 -5.83
C ILE A 287 22.48 8.40 -5.17
N THR A 288 21.85 9.33 -5.89
CA THR A 288 20.59 9.94 -5.46
C THR A 288 19.51 8.88 -5.19
N ASP A 289 18.92 8.94 -3.99
CA ASP A 289 17.70 8.19 -3.67
C ASP A 289 16.47 8.94 -4.21
N ASN A 290 15.91 8.45 -5.33
CA ASN A 290 14.72 9.03 -5.94
C ASN A 290 13.45 8.80 -5.10
N GLU A 291 13.40 7.78 -4.25
CA GLU A 291 12.29 7.52 -3.35
C GLU A 291 12.23 8.58 -2.26
N GLU A 292 13.36 8.85 -1.60
CA GLU A 292 13.50 9.93 -0.62
C GLU A 292 13.01 11.26 -1.16
N ARG A 293 13.51 11.67 -2.35
CA ARG A 293 13.10 12.93 -2.99
C ARG A 293 11.61 12.95 -3.36
N THR A 294 11.05 11.82 -3.79
CA THR A 294 9.63 11.72 -4.14
C THR A 294 8.76 11.91 -2.90
N ILE A 295 9.11 11.25 -1.79
CA ILE A 295 8.40 11.38 -0.52
C ILE A 295 8.55 12.80 0.05
N GLU A 296 9.76 13.37 0.02
CA GLU A 296 10.00 14.76 0.45
C GLU A 296 9.12 15.75 -0.34
N ASN A 297 9.05 15.60 -1.67
CA ASN A 297 8.21 16.44 -2.51
C ASN A 297 6.71 16.26 -2.23
N ALA A 298 6.26 15.05 -1.95
CA ALA A 298 4.88 14.79 -1.55
C ALA A 298 4.53 15.50 -0.23
N ILE A 299 5.41 15.42 0.78
CA ILE A 299 5.21 16.11 2.05
C ILE A 299 5.23 17.63 1.84
N ARG A 300 6.10 18.17 0.98
CA ARG A 300 6.10 19.61 0.63
C ARG A 300 4.80 20.05 -0.03
N LYS A 301 4.23 19.25 -0.96
CA LYS A 301 2.93 19.51 -1.58
C LYS A 301 1.78 19.57 -0.56
N MET A 302 1.91 18.86 0.56
CA MET A 302 0.95 18.89 1.67
C MET A 302 1.09 20.13 2.57
N GLY A 303 2.08 20.99 2.32
CA GLY A 303 2.24 22.29 3.00
C GLY A 303 3.47 22.39 3.92
N PHE A 304 4.20 21.29 4.17
CA PHE A 304 5.40 21.31 5.01
C PHE A 304 6.63 21.72 4.19
N LYS A 305 6.84 23.03 4.02
CA LYS A 305 7.86 23.57 3.10
C LYS A 305 9.30 23.43 3.59
N ASN A 306 9.53 23.48 4.90
CA ASN A 306 10.88 23.52 5.50
C ASN A 306 11.30 22.14 6.05
N ILE A 307 11.31 21.14 5.18
CA ILE A 307 11.68 19.77 5.54
C ILE A 307 12.86 19.28 4.71
N SER A 308 13.65 18.40 5.32
CA SER A 308 14.61 17.54 4.63
C SER A 308 14.49 16.12 5.15
N LEU A 309 14.49 15.16 4.23
CA LEU A 309 14.51 13.73 4.55
C LEU A 309 15.87 13.12 4.26
N ALA A 310 16.21 12.08 5.02
CA ALA A 310 17.19 11.10 4.58
C ALA A 310 16.65 9.69 4.78
N LYS A 311 16.86 8.81 3.81
CA LYS A 311 16.44 7.40 3.86
C LYS A 311 17.64 6.47 3.94
N LYS A 312 17.54 5.45 4.79
CA LYS A 312 18.44 4.29 4.76
C LYS A 312 17.65 3.00 4.77
N THR A 313 18.15 1.96 4.11
CA THR A 313 17.67 0.60 4.38
C THR A 313 18.20 0.15 5.73
N TYR A 314 17.38 -0.52 6.52
CA TYR A 314 17.73 -1.01 7.86
C TYR A 314 17.67 -2.53 7.91
N PHE A 315 18.68 -3.14 8.53
CA PHE A 315 18.70 -4.54 8.91
C PHE A 315 19.02 -4.69 10.39
N GLY A 316 18.17 -5.40 11.12
CA GLY A 316 18.40 -5.80 12.52
C GLY A 316 18.66 -7.30 12.59
N ILE A 317 19.83 -7.70 13.07
CA ILE A 317 20.25 -9.11 13.10
C ILE A 317 20.34 -9.58 14.55
N PHE A 318 19.68 -10.70 14.83
CA PHE A 318 19.70 -11.35 16.13
C PHE A 318 20.56 -12.62 16.02
N ALA A 319 21.67 -12.63 16.74
CA ALA A 319 22.65 -13.71 16.71
C ALA A 319 22.34 -14.77 17.78
N LYS A 320 22.81 -15.99 17.53
CA LYS A 320 22.71 -17.11 18.49
C LYS A 320 23.62 -16.92 19.70
N SER A 321 24.70 -16.16 19.54
CA SER A 321 25.67 -15.85 20.59
C SER A 321 26.21 -14.44 20.40
N ASN A 322 26.64 -13.80 21.48
CA ASN A 322 27.31 -12.49 21.45
C ASN A 322 28.80 -12.58 21.10
N LYS A 323 29.30 -13.78 20.77
CA LYS A 323 30.66 -14.00 20.29
C LYS A 323 30.74 -13.68 18.79
N ASP A 324 31.88 -13.14 18.37
CA ASP A 324 32.24 -12.93 16.96
C ASP A 324 31.25 -12.08 16.12
N LEU A 325 30.48 -11.18 16.75
CA LEU A 325 29.47 -10.35 16.06
C LEU A 325 30.05 -9.55 14.88
N LEU A 326 31.29 -9.05 14.99
CA LEU A 326 31.97 -8.36 13.89
C LEU A 326 32.24 -9.29 12.69
N LYS A 327 32.66 -10.53 12.95
CA LYS A 327 32.89 -11.54 11.92
C LYS A 327 31.59 -11.95 11.24
N ILE A 328 30.50 -12.05 12.01
CA ILE A 328 29.16 -12.29 11.48
C ILE A 328 28.74 -11.13 10.57
N ALA A 329 28.89 -9.87 11.02
CA ALA A 329 28.55 -8.70 10.23
C ALA A 329 29.36 -8.62 8.92
N ASP A 330 30.68 -8.84 8.97
CA ASP A 330 31.54 -8.84 7.78
C ASP A 330 31.11 -9.93 6.78
N LYS A 331 30.83 -11.15 7.26
CA LYS A 331 30.36 -12.25 6.43
C LYS A 331 29.00 -11.96 5.79
N ILE A 332 28.07 -11.32 6.51
CA ILE A 332 26.78 -10.86 5.96
C ILE A 332 27.02 -9.87 4.83
N ILE A 333 27.85 -8.84 5.04
CA ILE A 333 28.12 -7.81 4.02
C ILE A 333 28.78 -8.43 2.78
N ARG A 334 29.79 -9.30 2.97
CA ARG A 334 30.51 -9.97 1.88
C ARG A 334 29.65 -10.97 1.10
N SER A 335 28.59 -11.53 1.70
CA SER A 335 27.69 -12.44 1.00
C SER A 335 26.95 -11.77 -0.17
N GLY A 336 26.77 -10.45 -0.14
CA GLY A 336 25.98 -9.71 -1.14
C GLY A 336 24.47 -9.95 -1.07
N GLU A 337 23.97 -10.73 -0.09
CA GLU A 337 22.55 -11.10 0.00
C GLU A 337 21.63 -9.98 0.49
N LEU A 338 22.18 -9.02 1.24
CA LEU A 338 21.45 -7.90 1.84
C LEU A 338 21.66 -6.56 1.10
N LEU A 339 22.84 -6.36 0.52
CA LEU A 339 23.21 -5.11 -0.14
C LEU A 339 24.23 -5.37 -1.27
N ASN A 340 24.33 -4.41 -2.19
CA ASN A 340 25.29 -4.38 -3.27
C ASN A 340 26.28 -3.23 -3.07
N LEU A 341 27.49 -3.58 -2.64
CA LEU A 341 28.56 -2.62 -2.36
C LEU A 341 28.93 -1.71 -3.55
N ASN A 342 28.56 -2.06 -4.80
CA ASN A 342 28.72 -1.19 -5.99
C ASN A 342 27.80 0.01 -6.03
N LYS A 343 26.72 -0.01 -5.28
CA LYS A 343 25.71 1.05 -5.28
C LYS A 343 25.40 1.57 -3.88
N GLU A 344 25.91 0.89 -2.86
CA GLU A 344 25.46 1.03 -1.48
C GLU A 344 26.62 1.01 -0.48
N ILE A 345 26.48 1.79 0.59
CA ILE A 345 27.45 1.91 1.69
C ILE A 345 26.80 1.45 2.99
N PRO A 346 27.30 0.37 3.63
CA PRO A 346 26.79 -0.07 4.92
C PRO A 346 27.49 0.63 6.09
N PHE A 347 26.72 0.89 7.15
CA PHE A 347 27.20 1.32 8.46
C PHE A 347 26.68 0.34 9.51
N ILE A 348 27.57 -0.10 10.40
CA ILE A 348 27.29 -1.17 11.35
C ILE A 348 27.30 -0.61 12.78
N ARG A 349 26.33 -1.04 13.60
CA ARG A 349 26.32 -0.82 15.04
C ARG A 349 26.29 -2.14 15.79
N ILE A 350 27.23 -2.33 16.72
CA ILE A 350 27.32 -3.50 17.62
C ILE A 350 27.68 -2.99 19.02
N ASN A 351 26.87 -3.30 20.03
CA ASN A 351 27.12 -2.90 21.44
C ASN A 351 27.50 -1.42 21.60
N ASN A 352 26.76 -0.51 20.96
CA ASN A 352 27.01 0.95 20.92
C ASN A 352 28.32 1.40 20.25
N LYS A 353 29.08 0.49 19.63
CA LYS A 353 30.21 0.85 18.77
C LYS A 353 29.75 0.94 17.32
N PHE A 354 30.30 1.91 16.60
CA PHE A 354 29.97 2.20 15.21
C PHE A 354 31.13 1.82 14.31
N TYR A 355 30.80 1.26 13.14
CA TYR A 355 31.77 0.82 12.17
C TYR A 355 31.36 1.24 10.76
N GLY A 356 32.35 1.64 9.98
CA GLY A 356 32.25 1.74 8.54
C GLY A 356 32.69 0.43 7.88
N TYR A 357 32.48 0.36 6.57
CA TYR A 357 32.95 -0.76 5.76
C TYR A 357 33.73 -0.22 4.57
N ASP A 358 34.94 -0.74 4.39
CA ASP A 358 35.75 -0.55 3.21
C ASP A 358 35.96 -1.90 2.50
N ARG A 359 36.01 -1.88 1.16
CA ARG A 359 36.10 -3.14 0.40
C ARG A 359 37.44 -3.85 0.55
N ILE A 360 38.50 -3.10 0.80
CA ILE A 360 39.87 -3.61 0.89
C ILE A 360 40.13 -4.08 2.32
N SER A 361 39.90 -3.19 3.29
CA SER A 361 40.21 -3.39 4.70
C SER A 361 39.07 -3.99 5.53
N GLY A 362 37.86 -4.10 4.98
CA GLY A 362 36.68 -4.64 5.67
C GLY A 362 36.08 -3.66 6.67
N ILE A 363 35.52 -4.21 7.75
CA ILE A 363 34.92 -3.41 8.83
C ILE A 363 36.02 -2.66 9.61
N HIS A 364 35.86 -1.35 9.76
CA HIS A 364 36.74 -0.50 10.57
C HIS A 364 35.94 0.38 11.52
N GLN A 365 36.45 0.60 12.73
CA GLN A 365 35.74 1.40 13.74
C GLN A 365 35.71 2.87 13.35
N ILE A 366 34.55 3.51 13.51
CA ILE A 366 34.36 4.95 13.28
C ILE A 366 33.80 5.61 14.53
N LYS A 367 33.99 6.94 14.65
CA LYS A 367 33.33 7.72 15.70
C LYS A 367 31.83 7.83 15.41
N GLU A 368 31.03 7.82 16.46
CA GLU A 368 29.61 8.15 16.35
C GLU A 368 29.46 9.57 15.79
N LYS A 369 28.63 9.73 14.76
CA LYS A 369 28.18 11.05 14.34
C LYS A 369 26.98 11.40 15.21
N ASN A 370 27.15 12.38 16.11
CA ASN A 370 26.04 12.94 16.89
C ASN A 370 24.94 13.39 15.93
N THR A 371 23.88 12.61 15.84
CA THR A 371 22.71 12.93 15.03
C THR A 371 21.66 13.49 15.96
N VAL A 372 21.42 14.80 15.88
CA VAL A 372 20.44 15.50 16.73
C VAL A 372 19.02 15.35 16.19
N GLU A 373 18.89 14.88 14.94
CA GLU A 373 17.63 14.80 14.21
C GLU A 373 16.87 13.50 14.52
N PRO A 374 15.54 13.57 14.74
CA PRO A 374 14.72 12.38 15.00
C PRO A 374 14.80 11.34 13.87
N GLN A 375 14.90 10.07 14.28
CA GLN A 375 14.91 8.92 13.38
C GLN A 375 13.70 8.02 13.63
N PHE A 376 13.10 7.56 12.54
CA PHE A 376 11.94 6.68 12.57
C PHE A 376 12.22 5.42 11.75
N LEU A 377 12.24 4.28 12.43
CA LEU A 377 12.34 2.98 11.78
C LEU A 377 10.94 2.47 11.45
N VAL A 378 10.69 2.30 10.16
CA VAL A 378 9.45 1.72 9.63
C VAL A 378 9.72 0.30 9.19
N MET A 379 8.88 -0.63 9.60
CA MET A 379 8.96 -2.05 9.24
C MET A 379 7.58 -2.62 8.93
N ASP A 380 7.53 -3.60 8.05
CA ASP A 380 6.36 -4.46 7.89
C ASP A 380 6.10 -5.24 9.20
N LYS A 381 4.83 -5.35 9.62
CA LYS A 381 4.46 -6.04 10.86
C LYS A 381 4.83 -7.52 10.82
N GLU A 382 4.78 -8.15 9.65
CA GLU A 382 5.02 -9.58 9.48
C GLU A 382 6.49 -9.91 9.13
N ASN A 383 7.26 -8.90 8.71
CA ASN A 383 8.69 -8.97 8.42
C ASN A 383 9.05 -10.07 7.40
N TYR A 384 8.25 -10.23 6.35
CA TYR A 384 8.48 -11.29 5.35
C TYR A 384 9.78 -11.12 4.58
N ALA A 385 10.14 -9.88 4.25
CA ALA A 385 11.41 -9.59 3.59
C ALA A 385 12.60 -10.02 4.46
N GLY A 386 12.58 -9.69 5.76
CA GLY A 386 13.64 -10.11 6.68
C GLY A 386 13.73 -11.63 6.82
N LYS A 387 12.59 -12.32 6.96
CA LYS A 387 12.52 -13.78 6.99
C LYS A 387 13.07 -14.43 5.70
N SER A 388 12.71 -13.90 4.54
CA SER A 388 13.23 -14.39 3.24
C SER A 388 14.74 -14.19 3.12
N MET A 389 15.25 -13.03 3.53
CA MET A 389 16.68 -12.73 3.52
C MET A 389 17.46 -13.66 4.47
N LYS A 390 16.92 -13.95 5.66
CA LYS A 390 17.51 -14.93 6.58
C LYS A 390 17.67 -16.30 5.90
N VAL A 391 16.67 -16.76 5.14
CA VAL A 391 16.75 -18.04 4.42
C VAL A 391 17.87 -18.00 3.38
N ARG A 392 18.01 -16.93 2.61
CA ARG A 392 19.11 -16.80 1.64
C ARG A 392 20.51 -16.74 2.28
N LEU A 393 20.61 -16.26 3.51
CA LEU A 393 21.86 -16.26 4.27
C LEU A 393 22.24 -17.65 4.82
N GLN A 394 21.34 -18.62 4.85
CA GLN A 394 21.61 -19.95 5.45
C GLN A 394 22.87 -20.66 4.92
N PRO A 395 23.18 -20.66 3.60
CA PRO A 395 24.40 -21.29 3.08
C PRO A 395 25.68 -20.68 3.67
N TYR A 396 25.64 -19.42 4.09
CA TYR A 396 26.76 -18.72 4.71
C TYR A 396 26.83 -18.95 6.23
N PHE A 397 25.77 -19.45 6.85
CA PHE A 397 25.66 -19.60 8.31
C PHE A 397 25.09 -20.99 8.68
N PRO A 398 25.83 -22.09 8.38
CA PRO A 398 25.34 -23.45 8.58
C PRO A 398 25.16 -23.81 10.05
N GLY A 399 25.80 -23.09 10.98
CA GLY A 399 25.65 -23.27 12.42
C GLY A 399 24.36 -22.65 12.99
N GLY A 400 23.56 -21.99 12.14
CA GLY A 400 22.37 -21.27 12.56
C GLY A 400 22.71 -20.05 13.42
N GLU A 401 23.81 -19.36 13.11
CA GLU A 401 24.33 -18.21 13.85
C GLU A 401 23.34 -17.03 13.85
N ILE A 402 22.49 -16.92 12.83
CA ILE A 402 21.44 -15.90 12.73
C ILE A 402 20.09 -16.51 13.15
N ILE A 403 19.56 -16.07 14.28
CA ILE A 403 18.24 -16.49 14.80
C ILE A 403 17.11 -15.72 14.10
N ASN A 404 17.27 -14.42 13.90
CA ASN A 404 16.26 -13.58 13.26
C ASN A 404 16.92 -12.45 12.46
N LEU A 405 16.23 -12.00 11.43
CA LEU A 405 16.63 -10.86 10.61
C LEU A 405 15.39 -9.99 10.37
N GLU A 406 15.46 -8.75 10.81
CA GLU A 406 14.48 -7.70 10.54
C GLU A 406 14.94 -6.84 9.37
N LYS A 407 14.01 -6.48 8.47
CA LYS A 407 14.24 -5.50 7.42
C LYS A 407 13.28 -4.32 7.60
N GLY A 408 13.81 -3.11 7.47
CA GLY A 408 13.02 -1.88 7.50
C GLY A 408 13.60 -0.76 6.66
N VAL A 409 12.99 0.41 6.81
CA VAL A 409 13.47 1.68 6.28
C VAL A 409 13.63 2.64 7.45
N LEU A 410 14.82 3.21 7.58
CA LEU A 410 15.14 4.23 8.56
C LEU A 410 15.00 5.60 7.90
N TRP A 411 14.03 6.38 8.37
CA TRP A 411 13.81 7.75 7.95
C TRP A 411 14.40 8.70 8.98
N ARG A 412 15.30 9.58 8.54
CA ARG A 412 15.71 10.76 9.31
C ARG A 412 14.91 11.95 8.82
N VAL A 413 14.26 12.64 9.73
CA VAL A 413 13.35 13.75 9.41
C VAL A 413 13.86 15.02 10.07
N LYS A 414 14.26 15.99 9.25
CA LYS A 414 14.64 17.33 9.69
C LYS A 414 13.51 18.30 9.39
N ALA A 415 13.02 18.98 10.43
CA ALA A 415 12.02 20.04 10.33
C ALA A 415 12.35 21.18 11.31
N LYS A 416 11.69 22.34 11.18
CA LYS A 416 11.98 23.50 12.04
C LYS A 416 11.46 23.32 13.47
N LYS A 417 10.36 22.58 13.63
CA LYS A 417 9.71 22.35 14.93
C LYS A 417 9.36 20.88 15.10
N GLU A 418 9.51 20.36 16.30
CA GLU A 418 9.12 18.97 16.63
C GLU A 418 7.63 18.69 16.32
N LYS A 419 6.75 19.67 16.56
CA LYS A 419 5.33 19.59 16.19
C LYS A 419 5.10 19.36 14.69
N GLU A 420 5.96 19.89 13.81
CA GLU A 420 5.86 19.63 12.37
C GLU A 420 6.16 18.16 12.06
N ILE A 421 7.13 17.55 12.74
CA ILE A 421 7.47 16.13 12.59
C ILE A 421 6.26 15.27 12.98
N GLN A 422 5.63 15.56 14.13
CA GLN A 422 4.43 14.83 14.54
C GLN A 422 3.30 14.96 13.51
N ASN A 423 3.02 16.17 13.04
CA ASN A 423 2.01 16.40 12.01
C ASN A 423 2.31 15.63 10.71
N ILE A 424 3.58 15.44 10.34
CA ILE A 424 3.98 14.63 9.18
C ILE A 424 3.71 13.15 9.45
N LEU A 425 4.06 12.63 10.64
CA LEU A 425 3.78 11.24 11.03
C LEU A 425 2.29 10.94 10.97
N ASP A 426 1.45 11.88 11.41
CA ASP A 426 -0.01 11.76 11.44
C ASP A 426 -0.64 11.69 10.04
N THR A 427 0.12 12.07 8.99
CA THR A 427 -0.33 11.90 7.61
C THR A 427 -0.21 10.46 7.12
N HIS A 428 0.45 9.59 7.89
CA HIS A 428 0.76 8.22 7.55
C HIS A 428 1.64 8.09 6.29
N ILE A 429 2.32 9.14 5.83
CA ILE A 429 3.13 9.05 4.61
C ILE A 429 4.24 7.99 4.71
N PHE A 430 4.81 7.79 5.90
CA PHE A 430 5.87 6.80 6.10
C PHE A 430 5.37 5.38 6.36
N HIS A 431 4.15 5.20 6.90
CA HIS A 431 3.67 3.87 7.27
C HIS A 431 2.13 3.78 7.24
N ASN A 432 1.59 2.61 6.89
CA ASN A 432 0.20 2.28 7.12
C ASN A 432 0.10 1.48 8.44
N PRO A 433 -0.61 1.96 9.48
CA PRO A 433 -0.63 1.32 10.80
C PRO A 433 -1.26 -0.07 10.78
N ASN A 434 -2.00 -0.46 9.74
CA ASN A 434 -2.58 -1.80 9.62
C ASN A 434 -1.60 -2.84 9.10
N ALA A 435 -0.59 -2.42 8.34
CA ALA A 435 0.39 -3.31 7.72
C ALA A 435 1.81 -3.14 8.29
N MET A 436 2.12 -1.98 8.87
CA MET A 436 3.47 -1.57 9.23
C MET A 436 3.52 -1.07 10.68
N LYS A 437 4.70 -1.19 11.29
CA LYS A 437 5.06 -0.60 12.58
C LYS A 437 6.05 0.55 12.36
N ILE A 438 5.93 1.60 13.16
CA ILE A 438 6.87 2.72 13.21
C ILE A 438 7.43 2.85 14.62
N MET A 439 8.74 3.04 14.74
CA MET A 439 9.43 3.17 16.03
C MET A 439 10.37 4.38 15.98
N ALA A 440 10.36 5.19 17.04
CA ALA A 440 11.34 6.25 17.21
C ALA A 440 12.66 5.65 17.71
N ILE A 441 13.76 5.96 17.02
CA ILE A 441 15.11 5.54 17.39
C ILE A 441 15.86 6.77 17.93
N LYS A 442 16.51 6.59 19.08
CA LYS A 442 17.40 7.57 19.70
C LYS A 442 18.84 7.36 19.25
#